data_AF-A0A0M4HBF2-F1
#
_entry.id   AF-A0A0M4HBF2-F1
#
_cell.length_a   1.000
_cell.length_b   1.000
_cell.length_c   1.000
_cell.angle_alpha   90.00
_cell.angle_beta   90.00
_cell.angle_gamma   90.00
#
_symmetry.space_group_name_H-M   'P 1'
#
loop_
_entity.id
_entity.type
_entity.pdbx_description
1 polymer ?
#
loop_
_entity_poly.entity_id
_entity_poly.type
_entity_poly.pdbx_seq_one_letter_code
_entity_poly.pdbx_strand_id
1 'polypeptide(L)'
;MKKSKNFKKKIFLIIFFFILVFFMFFSIIKSKKQKKSLNQPTYEEIIEEINANTNENFFNAEKFIIDNKNVYGTLISLSLAKKYILKNHLEKAFIQLKNSLKYTTEENLKNILRLRMSKIKMQQNKNKDAIQIIEEIKDDSWSSIVENIKGDIFMNDGNKKLAIKCWEKSKFLEESQTLKKIINMKINEVQIK
;
A
#
# COMPACT_ATOMS: atom_id res chain seq x y z
N MET A 1 56.65 23.57 -43.59
CA MET A 1 56.17 22.79 -42.40
C MET A 1 55.10 23.48 -41.52
N LYS A 2 54.74 24.77 -41.69
CA LYS A 2 53.74 25.45 -40.82
C LYS A 2 52.26 25.06 -41.05
N LYS A 3 51.83 24.74 -42.29
CA LYS A 3 50.42 24.41 -42.62
C LYS A 3 49.91 23.13 -41.92
N SER A 4 50.72 22.08 -41.85
CA SER A 4 50.36 20.80 -41.20
C SER A 4 50.10 20.95 -39.69
N LYS A 5 50.88 21.81 -39.02
CA LYS A 5 50.74 22.08 -37.58
C LYS A 5 49.42 22.78 -37.24
N ASN A 6 48.96 23.69 -38.11
CA ASN A 6 47.67 24.38 -37.96
C ASN A 6 46.48 23.45 -38.22
N PHE A 7 46.60 22.49 -39.14
CA PHE A 7 45.55 21.50 -39.43
C PHE A 7 45.34 20.54 -38.25
N LYS A 8 46.43 20.00 -37.68
CA LYS A 8 46.36 19.16 -36.48
C LYS A 8 45.77 19.90 -35.26
N LYS A 9 46.08 21.20 -35.10
CA LYS A 9 45.50 22.04 -34.03
C LYS A 9 43.99 22.23 -34.19
N LYS A 10 43.49 22.37 -35.42
CA LYS A 10 42.04 22.47 -35.71
C LYS A 10 41.31 21.15 -35.44
N ILE A 11 41.89 20.01 -35.84
CA ILE A 11 41.32 18.68 -35.54
C ILE A 11 41.25 18.46 -34.02
N PHE A 12 42.32 18.79 -33.29
CA PHE A 12 42.34 18.69 -31.84
C PHE A 12 41.24 19.52 -31.17
N LEU A 13 41.02 20.76 -31.63
CA LEU A 13 39.96 21.63 -31.11
C LEU A 13 38.55 21.06 -31.35
N ILE A 14 38.31 20.43 -32.50
CA ILE A 14 37.02 19.81 -32.82
C ILE A 14 36.76 18.60 -31.91
N ILE A 15 37.75 17.71 -31.76
CA ILE A 15 37.63 16.54 -30.87
C ILE A 15 37.40 16.98 -29.42
N PHE A 16 38.15 17.98 -28.96
CA PHE A 16 37.99 18.54 -27.62
C PHE A 16 36.58 19.11 -27.41
N PHE A 17 36.03 19.82 -28.40
CA PHE A 17 34.66 20.34 -28.35
C PHE A 17 33.62 19.22 -28.22
N PHE A 18 33.76 18.13 -28.99
CA PHE A 18 32.84 16.99 -28.89
C PHE A 18 32.93 16.25 -27.55
N ILE A 19 34.13 16.14 -26.96
CA ILE A 19 34.31 15.58 -25.61
C ILE A 19 33.62 16.48 -24.57
N LEU A 20 33.71 17.80 -24.73
CA LEU A 20 33.09 18.76 -23.82
C LEU A 20 31.56 18.73 -23.92
N VAL A 21 31.01 18.63 -25.14
CA VAL A 21 29.57 18.44 -25.38
C VAL A 21 29.10 17.09 -24.83
N PHE A 22 29.87 16.01 -25.03
CA PHE A 22 29.54 14.69 -24.48
C PHE A 22 29.56 14.71 -22.95
N PHE A 23 30.55 15.36 -22.32
CA PHE A 23 30.62 15.49 -20.86
C PHE A 23 29.48 16.35 -20.31
N MET A 24 29.09 17.40 -21.04
CA MET A 24 27.95 18.25 -20.67
C MET A 24 26.63 17.50 -20.83
N PHE A 25 26.45 16.76 -21.92
CA PHE A 25 25.27 15.92 -22.18
C PHE A 25 25.17 14.76 -21.19
N PHE A 26 26.29 14.10 -20.87
CA PHE A 26 26.39 13.08 -19.82
C PHE A 26 26.08 13.66 -18.44
N SER A 27 26.56 14.87 -18.13
CA SER A 27 26.21 15.58 -16.89
C SER A 27 24.73 15.95 -16.84
N ILE A 28 24.11 16.34 -17.96
CA ILE A 28 22.67 16.64 -18.05
C ILE A 28 21.83 15.37 -17.85
N ILE A 29 22.20 14.24 -18.47
CA ILE A 29 21.50 12.94 -18.28
C ILE A 29 21.67 12.43 -16.85
N LYS A 30 22.89 12.51 -16.29
CA LYS A 30 23.15 12.13 -14.90
C LYS A 30 22.40 13.03 -13.92
N SER A 31 22.30 14.34 -14.21
CA SER A 31 21.58 15.30 -13.35
C SER A 31 20.09 14.99 -13.21
N LYS A 32 19.39 14.49 -14.23
CA LYS A 32 17.98 14.07 -14.10
C LYS A 32 17.79 12.88 -13.14
N LYS A 33 18.82 12.04 -12.98
CA LYS A 33 18.81 10.91 -12.02
C LYS A 33 19.31 11.31 -10.63
N GLN A 34 20.03 12.43 -10.52
CA GLN A 34 20.75 12.86 -9.30
C GLN A 34 20.17 14.14 -8.64
N LYS A 35 19.23 14.83 -9.29
CA LYS A 35 18.42 15.91 -8.68
C LYS A 35 17.24 15.33 -7.86
N LYS A 36 17.48 14.27 -7.08
CA LYS A 36 16.54 13.82 -6.05
C LYS A 36 16.82 14.68 -4.82
N SER A 37 15.95 15.66 -4.62
CA SER A 37 16.11 16.86 -3.80
C SER A 37 16.45 16.58 -2.32
N LEU A 38 17.07 17.57 -1.68
CA LEU A 38 17.12 17.75 -0.22
C LEU A 38 15.74 18.03 0.41
N ASN A 39 14.65 17.95 -0.37
CA ASN A 39 13.28 18.18 0.09
C ASN A 39 12.60 16.83 0.36
N GLN A 40 11.76 16.76 1.39
CA GLN A 40 10.96 15.56 1.64
C GLN A 40 10.09 15.25 0.39
N PRO A 41 9.99 13.98 -0.02
CA PRO A 41 9.22 13.59 -1.21
C PRO A 41 7.74 13.94 -1.03
N THR A 42 7.08 14.36 -2.11
CA THR A 42 5.64 14.69 -2.05
C THR A 42 4.79 13.44 -1.96
N TYR A 43 3.51 13.61 -1.63
CA TYR A 43 2.55 12.52 -1.60
C TYR A 43 2.46 11.80 -2.97
N GLU A 44 2.39 12.56 -4.07
CA GLU A 44 2.28 12.04 -5.44
C GLU A 44 3.51 11.21 -5.82
N GLU A 45 4.72 11.72 -5.51
CA GLU A 45 5.98 11.03 -5.78
C GLU A 45 6.04 9.68 -5.05
N ILE A 46 5.57 9.62 -3.80
CA ILE A 46 5.51 8.37 -3.04
C ILE A 46 4.49 7.39 -3.63
N ILE A 47 3.31 7.86 -4.06
CA ILE A 47 2.31 7.00 -4.70
C ILE A 47 2.84 6.44 -6.02
N GLU A 48 3.50 7.25 -6.84
CA GLU A 48 4.16 6.79 -8.06
C GLU A 48 5.22 5.73 -7.77
N GLU A 49 6.06 5.93 -6.75
CA GLU A 49 7.05 4.95 -6.31
C GLU A 49 6.41 3.61 -5.90
N ILE A 50 5.33 3.66 -5.10
CA ILE A 50 4.59 2.45 -4.68
C ILE A 50 4.00 1.71 -5.89
N ASN A 51 3.48 2.46 -6.86
CA ASN A 51 2.81 1.90 -8.04
C ASN A 51 3.76 1.33 -9.07
N ALA A 52 4.95 1.93 -9.27
CA ALA A 52 5.94 1.55 -10.27
C ALA A 52 6.34 0.06 -10.23
N ASN A 53 6.19 -0.62 -9.09
CA ASN A 53 6.44 -2.06 -8.90
C ASN A 53 7.88 -2.53 -9.23
N THR A 54 8.80 -1.60 -9.46
CA THR A 54 10.20 -1.86 -9.77
C THR A 54 11.05 -2.07 -8.52
N ASN A 55 10.59 -1.59 -7.36
CA ASN A 55 11.31 -1.70 -6.09
C ASN A 55 10.71 -2.78 -5.19
N GLU A 56 11.57 -3.52 -4.49
CA GLU A 56 11.18 -4.44 -3.42
C GLU A 56 11.13 -3.77 -2.04
N ASN A 57 11.87 -2.66 -1.87
CA ASN A 57 11.93 -1.87 -0.66
C ASN A 57 11.35 -0.47 -0.90
N PHE A 58 10.48 -0.01 0.01
CA PHE A 58 9.72 1.24 -0.09
C PHE A 58 10.15 2.24 0.98
N PHE A 59 11.46 2.38 1.19
CA PHE A 59 12.03 3.20 2.27
C PHE A 59 11.50 4.64 2.29
N ASN A 60 11.32 5.27 1.12
CA ASN A 60 10.81 6.64 1.07
C ASN A 60 9.36 6.71 1.54
N ALA A 61 8.54 5.70 1.22
CA ALA A 61 7.17 5.62 1.71
C ALA A 61 7.13 5.37 3.23
N GLU A 62 7.96 4.48 3.75
CA GLU A 62 8.06 4.23 5.19
C GLU A 62 8.49 5.49 5.95
N LYS A 63 9.49 6.21 5.44
CA LYS A 63 9.92 7.49 6.00
C LYS A 63 8.80 8.53 5.94
N PHE A 64 8.11 8.64 4.81
CA PHE A 64 6.99 9.58 4.65
C PHE A 64 5.89 9.34 5.69
N ILE A 65 5.54 8.08 5.95
CA ILE A 65 4.55 7.68 6.97
C ILE A 65 4.97 8.14 8.37
N ILE A 66 6.25 7.98 8.72
CA ILE A 66 6.79 8.38 10.04
C ILE A 66 6.82 9.90 10.19
N ASP A 67 7.26 10.60 9.14
CA ASP A 67 7.41 12.05 9.13
C ASP A 67 6.05 12.77 9.07
N ASN A 68 5.02 12.14 8.48
CA ASN A 68 3.69 12.74 8.26
C ASN A 68 2.60 12.02 9.07
N LYS A 69 2.47 12.38 10.35
CA LYS A 69 1.45 11.81 11.27
C LYS A 69 0.07 12.45 11.07
N ASN A 70 -0.42 12.46 9.83
CA ASN A 70 -1.69 13.04 9.41
C ASN A 70 -2.39 12.14 8.38
N VAL A 71 -3.49 12.61 7.79
CA VAL A 71 -4.27 11.86 6.80
C VAL A 71 -3.41 11.40 5.61
N TYR A 72 -2.47 12.22 5.13
CA TYR A 72 -1.59 11.83 4.01
C TYR A 72 -0.70 10.64 4.37
N GLY A 73 -0.07 10.66 5.55
CA GLY A 73 0.71 9.49 6.00
C GLY A 73 -0.14 8.24 6.18
N THR A 74 -1.40 8.39 6.61
CA THR A 74 -2.33 7.24 6.67
C THR A 74 -2.70 6.70 5.29
N LEU A 75 -2.95 7.56 4.30
CA LEU A 75 -3.24 7.15 2.93
C LEU A 75 -2.02 6.46 2.27
N ILE A 76 -0.80 6.95 2.53
CA ILE A 76 0.42 6.27 2.11
C ILE A 76 0.56 4.91 2.80
N SER A 77 0.30 4.83 4.11
CA SER A 77 0.33 3.56 4.85
C SER A 77 -0.63 2.53 4.26
N LEU A 78 -1.86 2.92 3.92
CA LEU A 78 -2.84 2.05 3.26
C LEU A 78 -2.35 1.57 1.89
N SER A 79 -1.81 2.48 1.08
CA SER A 79 -1.29 2.18 -0.26
C SER A 79 -0.08 1.24 -0.19
N LEU A 80 0.84 1.51 0.73
CA LEU A 80 2.02 0.70 0.95
C LEU A 80 1.66 -0.70 1.50
N ALA A 81 0.73 -0.79 2.45
CA ALA A 81 0.25 -2.06 2.96
C ALA A 81 -0.37 -2.92 1.86
N LYS A 82 -1.19 -2.33 0.98
CA LYS A 82 -1.72 -3.04 -0.20
C LYS A 82 -0.59 -3.61 -1.06
N LYS A 83 0.46 -2.82 -1.31
CA LYS A 83 1.61 -3.25 -2.09
C LYS A 83 2.36 -4.41 -1.43
N TYR A 84 2.55 -4.35 -0.11
CA TYR A 84 3.16 -5.45 0.64
C TYR A 84 2.32 -6.71 0.63
N ILE A 85 0.99 -6.63 0.74
CA ILE A 85 0.09 -7.78 0.61
C ILE A 85 0.25 -8.46 -0.76
N LEU A 86 0.29 -7.68 -1.85
CA LEU A 86 0.49 -8.22 -3.20
C LEU A 86 1.85 -8.93 -3.37
N LYS A 87 2.86 -8.49 -2.62
CA LYS A 87 4.18 -9.15 -2.57
C LYS A 87 4.28 -10.23 -1.49
N ASN A 88 3.16 -10.64 -0.88
CA ASN A 88 3.08 -11.60 0.23
C ASN A 88 3.89 -11.20 1.49
N HIS A 89 4.24 -9.92 1.64
CA HIS A 89 4.94 -9.37 2.81
C HIS A 89 3.94 -8.96 3.89
N LEU A 90 3.15 -9.93 4.38
CA LEU A 90 2.01 -9.68 5.27
C LEU A 90 2.38 -8.97 6.57
N GLU A 91 3.51 -9.32 7.18
CA GLU A 91 3.95 -8.68 8.43
C GLU A 91 4.34 -7.22 8.22
N LYS A 92 5.03 -6.91 7.10
CA LYS A 92 5.35 -5.52 6.75
C LYS A 92 4.07 -4.72 6.54
N ALA A 93 3.10 -5.27 5.82
CA ALA A 93 1.80 -4.63 5.63
C ALA A 93 1.11 -4.32 6.98
N PHE A 94 1.09 -5.30 7.89
CA PHE A 94 0.49 -5.13 9.21
C PHE A 94 1.17 -4.03 10.03
N ILE A 95 2.51 -3.99 10.03
CA ILE A 95 3.28 -2.98 10.76
C ILE A 95 2.96 -1.57 10.27
N GLN A 96 2.88 -1.36 8.94
CA GLN A 96 2.54 -0.04 8.39
C GLN A 96 1.16 0.44 8.86
N LEU A 97 0.14 -0.43 8.80
CA LEU A 97 -1.21 -0.11 9.23
C LEU A 97 -1.28 0.14 10.75
N LYS A 98 -0.65 -0.74 11.54
CA LYS A 98 -0.63 -0.63 13.01
C LYS A 98 0.06 0.65 13.48
N ASN A 99 1.15 1.05 12.82
CA ASN A 99 1.83 2.30 13.14
C ASN A 99 0.96 3.50 12.77
N SER A 100 0.29 3.47 11.61
CA SER A 100 -0.62 4.55 11.24
C SER A 100 -1.78 4.72 12.20
N LEU A 101 -2.36 3.62 12.69
CA LEU A 101 -3.48 3.64 13.61
C LEU A 101 -3.21 4.47 14.88
N LYS A 102 -1.94 4.58 15.31
CA LYS A 102 -1.53 5.33 16.52
C LYS A 102 -1.74 6.85 16.39
N TYR A 103 -1.71 7.39 15.18
CA TYR A 103 -1.78 8.84 14.95
C TYR A 103 -2.93 9.26 14.04
N THR A 104 -3.63 8.32 13.39
CA THR A 104 -4.87 8.61 12.66
C THR A 104 -5.94 9.10 13.63
N THR A 105 -6.49 10.29 13.40
CA THR A 105 -7.54 10.89 14.24
C THR A 105 -8.94 10.48 13.77
N GLU A 106 -9.16 10.47 12.46
CA GLU A 106 -10.45 10.18 11.82
C GLU A 106 -10.94 8.76 12.12
N GLU A 107 -12.08 8.63 12.80
CA GLU A 107 -12.55 7.32 13.28
C GLU A 107 -12.90 6.36 12.14
N ASN A 108 -13.55 6.86 11.08
CA ASN A 108 -13.80 6.07 9.87
C ASN A 108 -12.51 5.52 9.26
N LEU A 109 -11.43 6.30 9.29
CA LEU A 109 -10.14 5.87 8.76
C LEU A 109 -9.46 4.85 9.69
N LYS A 110 -9.59 4.99 11.02
CA LYS A 110 -9.18 3.95 11.97
C LYS A 110 -9.92 2.63 11.74
N ASN A 111 -11.22 2.68 11.46
CA ASN A 111 -12.02 1.49 11.17
C ASN A 111 -11.56 0.80 9.88
N ILE A 112 -11.22 1.57 8.84
CA ILE A 112 -10.60 1.02 7.62
C ILE A 112 -9.26 0.33 7.94
N LEU A 113 -8.40 0.97 8.75
CA LEU A 113 -7.11 0.39 9.17
C LEU A 113 -7.32 -0.94 9.91
N ARG A 114 -8.22 -0.98 10.91
CA ARG A 114 -8.56 -2.19 11.67
C ARG A 114 -9.10 -3.30 10.77
N LEU A 115 -10.01 -2.97 9.85
CA LEU A 115 -10.54 -3.95 8.89
C LEU A 115 -9.42 -4.57 8.04
N ARG A 116 -8.50 -3.75 7.52
CA ARG A 116 -7.36 -4.25 6.73
C ARG A 116 -6.39 -5.07 7.57
N MET A 117 -6.10 -4.64 8.80
CA MET A 117 -5.28 -5.39 9.75
C MET A 117 -5.89 -6.76 10.10
N SER A 118 -7.19 -6.81 10.34
CA SER A 118 -7.93 -8.05 10.61
C SER A 118 -7.85 -9.03 9.43
N LYS A 119 -8.05 -8.56 8.19
CA LYS A 119 -7.87 -9.38 6.98
C LYS A 119 -6.44 -9.91 6.82
N ILE A 120 -5.42 -9.11 7.13
CA ILE A 120 -4.02 -9.57 7.10
C ILE A 120 -3.80 -10.69 8.11
N LYS A 121 -4.30 -10.53 9.35
CA LYS A 121 -4.19 -11.58 10.38
C LYS A 121 -4.91 -12.86 9.98
N MET A 122 -6.07 -12.76 9.36
CA MET A 122 -6.78 -13.90 8.78
C MET A 122 -5.93 -14.60 7.71
N GLN A 123 -5.32 -13.86 6.77
CA GLN A 123 -4.42 -14.43 5.75
C GLN A 123 -3.16 -15.07 6.35
N GLN A 124 -2.71 -14.61 7.52
CA GLN A 124 -1.63 -15.24 8.29
C GLN A 124 -2.11 -16.47 9.10
N ASN A 125 -3.37 -16.90 8.97
CA ASN A 125 -4.02 -17.92 9.80
C ASN A 125 -4.05 -17.58 11.31
N LYS A 126 -3.94 -16.30 11.66
CA LYS A 126 -4.04 -15.77 13.03
C LYS A 126 -5.46 -15.29 13.31
N ASN A 127 -6.42 -16.21 13.23
CA ASN A 127 -7.86 -15.90 13.29
C ASN A 127 -8.27 -15.23 14.62
N LYS A 128 -7.66 -15.64 15.75
CA LYS A 128 -7.93 -15.02 17.07
C LYS A 128 -7.55 -13.54 17.10
N ASP A 129 -6.36 -13.21 16.61
CA ASP A 129 -5.91 -11.81 16.47
C ASP A 129 -6.84 -11.01 15.54
N ALA A 130 -7.28 -11.63 14.44
CA ALA A 130 -8.17 -11.00 13.48
C ALA A 130 -9.54 -10.62 14.08
N ILE A 131 -10.09 -11.49 14.94
CA ILE A 131 -11.33 -11.23 15.69
C ILE A 131 -11.13 -10.10 16.69
N GLN A 132 -10.05 -10.13 17.48
CA GLN A 132 -9.77 -9.08 18.46
C GLN A 132 -9.70 -7.70 17.79
N ILE A 133 -9.02 -7.60 16.65
CA ILE A 133 -8.89 -6.34 15.91
C ILE A 133 -10.24 -5.86 15.36
N ILE A 134 -11.04 -6.74 14.74
CA ILE A 134 -12.32 -6.30 14.14
C ILE A 134 -13.35 -5.93 15.21
N GLU A 135 -13.22 -6.48 16.41
CA GLU A 135 -14.07 -6.16 17.56
C GLU A 135 -13.78 -4.81 18.21
N GLU A 136 -12.65 -4.17 17.90
CA GLU A 136 -12.40 -2.78 18.32
C GLU A 136 -13.27 -1.77 17.58
N ILE A 137 -13.89 -2.15 16.45
CA ILE A 137 -14.85 -1.31 15.74
C ILE A 137 -16.19 -1.37 16.50
N LYS A 138 -16.55 -0.27 17.17
CA LYS A 138 -17.77 -0.18 18.02
C LYS A 138 -18.90 0.66 17.42
N ASP A 139 -18.66 1.31 16.29
CA ASP A 139 -19.66 2.13 15.61
C ASP A 139 -20.72 1.24 14.95
N ASP A 140 -21.99 1.50 15.29
CA ASP A 140 -23.13 0.73 14.79
C ASP A 140 -23.23 0.73 13.26
N SER A 141 -22.82 1.83 12.60
CA SER A 141 -22.82 1.94 11.14
C SER A 141 -21.88 0.94 10.45
N TRP A 142 -20.93 0.34 11.20
CA TRP A 142 -20.01 -0.67 10.71
C TRP A 142 -20.44 -2.11 11.05
N SER A 143 -21.53 -2.29 11.80
CA SER A 143 -21.91 -3.61 12.34
C SER A 143 -22.13 -4.68 11.26
N SER A 144 -22.77 -4.33 10.14
CA SER A 144 -22.92 -5.25 9.00
C SER A 144 -21.55 -5.73 8.50
N ILE A 145 -20.60 -4.80 8.33
CA ILE A 145 -19.25 -5.07 7.83
C ILE A 145 -18.47 -5.92 8.84
N VAL A 146 -18.53 -5.56 10.12
CA VAL A 146 -17.85 -6.30 11.21
C VAL A 146 -18.32 -7.74 11.23
N GLU A 147 -19.63 -7.99 11.22
CA GLU A 147 -20.18 -9.35 11.22
C GLU A 147 -19.84 -10.12 9.94
N ASN A 148 -19.82 -9.46 8.77
CA ASN A 148 -19.40 -10.10 7.52
C ASN A 148 -17.96 -10.62 7.62
N ILE A 149 -17.06 -9.79 8.16
CA ILE A 149 -15.66 -10.15 8.35
C ILE A 149 -15.48 -11.22 9.42
N LYS A 150 -16.23 -11.19 10.53
CA LYS A 150 -16.23 -12.29 11.50
C LYS A 150 -16.64 -13.61 10.86
N GLY A 151 -17.65 -13.59 10.00
CA GLY A 151 -18.05 -14.76 9.23
C GLY A 151 -16.91 -15.30 8.36
N ASP A 152 -16.19 -14.42 7.67
CA ASP A 152 -15.03 -14.78 6.84
C ASP A 152 -13.89 -15.40 7.68
N ILE A 153 -13.63 -14.85 8.86
CA ILE A 153 -12.60 -15.35 9.77
C ILE A 153 -12.99 -16.74 10.32
N PHE A 154 -14.25 -16.93 10.73
CA PHE A 154 -14.72 -18.24 11.19
C PHE A 154 -14.72 -19.28 10.07
N MET A 155 -15.00 -18.87 8.83
CA MET A 155 -14.89 -19.76 7.68
C MET A 155 -13.43 -20.17 7.44
N ASN A 156 -12.48 -19.24 7.55
CA ASN A 156 -11.05 -19.53 7.47
C ASN A 156 -10.58 -20.48 8.60
N ASP A 157 -11.23 -20.42 9.77
CA ASP A 157 -11.01 -21.32 10.90
C ASP A 157 -11.67 -22.71 10.74
N GLY A 158 -12.41 -22.93 9.64
CA GLY A 158 -13.18 -24.14 9.39
C GLY A 158 -14.50 -24.22 10.17
N ASN A 159 -14.85 -23.21 10.96
CA ASN A 159 -16.08 -23.16 11.74
C ASN A 159 -17.26 -22.65 10.91
N LYS A 160 -17.73 -23.51 9.99
CA LYS A 160 -18.85 -23.22 9.07
C LYS A 160 -20.11 -22.72 9.80
N LYS A 161 -20.43 -23.30 10.97
CA LYS A 161 -21.65 -22.93 11.72
C LYS A 161 -21.57 -21.50 12.26
N LEU A 162 -20.44 -21.11 12.85
CA LEU A 162 -20.25 -19.73 13.31
C LEU A 162 -20.12 -18.76 12.12
N ALA A 163 -19.49 -19.18 11.03
CA ALA A 163 -19.41 -18.38 9.81
C ALA A 163 -20.79 -17.98 9.28
N ILE A 164 -21.66 -18.98 9.08
CA ILE A 164 -23.05 -18.76 8.64
C ILE A 164 -23.81 -17.87 9.62
N LYS A 165 -23.66 -18.08 10.94
CA LYS A 165 -24.33 -17.26 11.96
C LYS A 165 -23.94 -15.77 11.84
N CYS A 166 -22.66 -15.48 11.68
CA CYS A 166 -22.17 -14.11 11.52
C CYS A 166 -22.62 -13.50 10.19
N TRP A 167 -22.56 -14.24 9.08
CA TRP A 167 -23.06 -13.76 7.78
C TRP A 167 -24.57 -13.51 7.78
N GLU A 168 -25.37 -14.35 8.43
CA GLU A 168 -26.81 -14.10 8.60
C GLU A 168 -27.08 -12.82 9.39
N LYS A 169 -26.32 -12.59 10.47
CA LYS A 169 -26.41 -11.33 11.24
C LYS A 169 -25.98 -10.13 10.40
N SER A 170 -24.91 -10.26 9.62
CA SER A 170 -24.47 -9.24 8.67
C SER A 170 -25.56 -8.92 7.65
N LYS A 171 -26.16 -9.94 7.01
CA LYS A 171 -27.25 -9.78 6.04
C LYS A 171 -28.47 -9.07 6.64
N PHE A 172 -28.79 -9.34 7.91
CA PHE A 172 -29.90 -8.69 8.62
C PHE A 172 -29.65 -7.19 8.82
N LEU A 173 -28.42 -6.82 9.20
CA LEU A 173 -28.00 -5.44 9.46
C LEU A 173 -27.72 -4.64 8.18
N GLU A 174 -27.47 -5.32 7.06
CA GLU A 174 -27.17 -4.68 5.79
C GLU A 174 -28.40 -3.95 5.22
N GLU A 175 -28.20 -2.80 4.58
CA GLU A 175 -29.27 -2.06 3.91
C GLU A 175 -29.23 -2.28 2.40
N SER A 176 -28.03 -2.45 1.83
CA SER A 176 -27.84 -2.64 0.40
C SER A 176 -28.30 -4.02 -0.06
N GLN A 177 -29.32 -4.04 -0.93
CA GLN A 177 -29.83 -5.28 -1.51
C GLN A 177 -28.76 -6.04 -2.31
N THR A 178 -27.81 -5.33 -2.93
CA THR A 178 -26.68 -5.96 -3.63
C THR A 178 -25.74 -6.66 -2.66
N LEU A 179 -25.41 -6.04 -1.53
CA LEU A 179 -24.56 -6.66 -0.51
C LEU A 179 -25.24 -7.85 0.17
N LYS A 180 -26.55 -7.78 0.44
CA LYS A 180 -27.34 -8.92 0.93
C LYS A 180 -27.23 -10.13 0.00
N LYS A 181 -27.33 -9.93 -1.31
CA LYS A 181 -27.18 -11.01 -2.29
C LYS A 181 -25.79 -11.64 -2.24
N ILE A 182 -24.74 -10.83 -2.12
CA ILE A 182 -23.36 -11.32 -2.00
C ILE A 182 -23.18 -12.15 -0.72
N ILE A 183 -23.70 -11.68 0.40
CA ILE A 183 -23.65 -12.42 1.68
C ILE A 183 -24.43 -13.75 1.55
N ASN A 184 -25.58 -13.74 0.89
CA ASN A 184 -26.36 -14.95 0.67
C ASN A 184 -25.63 -15.97 -0.21
N MET A 185 -24.87 -15.51 -1.21
CA MET A 185 -24.02 -16.40 -2.02
C MET A 185 -22.96 -17.10 -1.16
N LYS A 186 -22.30 -16.40 -0.23
CA LYS A 186 -21.35 -17.01 0.72
C LYS A 186 -22.00 -18.10 1.57
N ILE A 187 -23.18 -17.82 2.12
CA ILE A 187 -23.92 -18.77 2.96
C ILE A 187 -24.28 -20.03 2.17
N ASN A 188 -24.85 -19.84 0.96
CA ASN A 188 -25.25 -20.95 0.09
C ASN A 188 -24.05 -21.81 -0.31
N GLU A 189 -22.91 -21.20 -0.68
CA GLU A 189 -21.71 -21.94 -1.06
C GLU A 189 -21.23 -22.90 0.04
N VAL A 190 -21.32 -22.47 1.30
CA VAL A 190 -20.91 -23.28 2.46
C VAL A 190 -21.93 -24.38 2.79
N GLN A 191 -23.22 -24.17 2.51
CA GLN A 191 -24.27 -25.17 2.76
C GLN A 191 -24.30 -26.28 1.71
N ILE A 192 -23.87 -25.99 0.48
CA ILE A 192 -23.82 -26.96 -0.62
C ILE A 192 -22.61 -27.90 -0.51
N LYS A 193 -21.54 -27.48 0.19
CA LYS A 193 -20.27 -28.22 0.39
C LYS A 193 -20.17 -28.89 1.75
#